data_AF-A0A3M0HMP1-F1
#
_entry.id   AF-A0A3M0HMP1-F1
#
_cell.length_a   1.000
_cell.length_b   1.000
_cell.length_c   1.000
_cell.angle_alpha   90.00
_cell.angle_beta   90.00
_cell.angle_gamma   90.00
#
_symmetry.space_group_name_H-M   'P 1'
#
loop_
_entity.id
_entity.type
_entity.pdbx_description
1 polymer ?
#
loop_
_entity_poly.entity_id
_entity_poly.type
_entity_poly.pdbx_seq_one_letter_code
_entity_poly.pdbx_strand_id
1 'polypeptide(L)'
;MFERLLWQVSGAWETAIEEIRFLRYATAETPPTTAPFVHPDGENVARDMRRMAKNLNLVLPNDTMWTDEVKRAKAMRDDLGHMLHFKSMEGVTPNQTATILRVAYKEPDEMSTDGGWARHERRTVTITEQEARAVLAGLQYVNRGLFALRKFGVEFSTWPDDRSVKDVLAILPWWVDAWGSQLRDEGWTAPTMRQLRIRPKAEFDASLPPEMRPEF
;
A
#
# COMPACT_ATOMS: atom_id res chain seq x y z
N MET A 1 15.08 -6.23 20.03
CA MET A 1 14.94 -6.47 18.57
C MET A 1 13.49 -6.29 18.14
N PHE A 2 12.51 -6.78 18.91
CA PHE A 2 11.09 -6.66 18.59
C PHE A 2 10.52 -5.23 18.59
N GLU A 3 10.89 -4.33 19.49
CA GLU A 3 10.44 -2.91 19.42
C GLU A 3 10.77 -2.26 18.07
N ARG A 4 11.98 -2.50 17.56
CA ARG A 4 12.40 -2.04 16.23
C ARG A 4 11.48 -2.58 15.13
N LEU A 5 11.07 -3.84 15.22
CA LEU A 5 10.14 -4.45 14.26
C LEU A 5 8.78 -3.74 14.26
N LEU A 6 8.24 -3.40 15.45
CA LEU A 6 6.99 -2.66 15.56
C LEU A 6 7.10 -1.26 14.90
N TRP A 7 8.20 -0.55 15.13
CA TRP A 7 8.44 0.73 14.45
C TRP A 7 8.63 0.60 12.94
N GLN A 8 9.20 -0.51 12.47
CA GLN A 8 9.29 -0.80 11.04
C GLN A 8 7.91 -1.00 10.40
N VAL A 9 6.95 -1.58 11.12
CA VAL A 9 5.55 -1.67 10.65
C VAL A 9 4.97 -0.27 10.45
N SER A 10 5.08 0.61 11.46
CA SER A 10 4.58 2.00 11.35
C SER A 10 5.24 2.75 10.20
N GLY A 11 6.58 2.68 10.08
CA GLY A 11 7.29 3.36 8.99
C GLY A 11 6.94 2.82 7.60
N ALA A 12 6.78 1.51 7.45
CA ALA A 12 6.37 0.89 6.18
C ALA A 12 4.92 1.23 5.80
N TRP A 13 4.04 1.42 6.79
CA TRP A 13 2.67 1.91 6.56
C TRP A 13 2.65 3.36 6.06
N GLU A 14 3.39 4.26 6.73
CA GLU A 14 3.47 5.67 6.30
C GLU A 14 4.10 5.80 4.90
N THR A 15 5.06 4.92 4.55
CA THR A 15 5.60 4.84 3.18
C THR A 15 4.51 4.51 2.15
N ALA A 16 3.60 3.58 2.47
CA ALA A 16 2.50 3.22 1.59
C ALA A 16 1.52 4.39 1.39
N ILE A 17 1.22 5.14 2.45
CA ILE A 17 0.37 6.34 2.38
C ILE A 17 1.00 7.40 1.47
N GLU A 18 2.30 7.69 1.65
CA GLU A 18 2.98 8.73 0.86
C GLU A 18 3.14 8.33 -0.62
N GLU A 19 3.35 7.05 -0.93
CA GLU A 19 3.35 6.58 -2.33
C GLU A 19 1.96 6.74 -2.97
N ILE A 20 0.87 6.46 -2.25
CA ILE A 20 -0.49 6.73 -2.76
C ILE A 20 -0.70 8.23 -2.97
N ARG A 21 -0.25 9.05 -2.02
CA ARG A 21 -0.35 10.50 -2.14
C ARG A 21 0.40 11.01 -3.38
N PHE A 22 1.60 10.51 -3.60
CA PHE A 22 2.41 10.82 -4.77
C PHE A 22 1.67 10.42 -6.07
N LEU A 23 1.16 9.19 -6.15
CA LEU A 23 0.44 8.71 -7.33
C LEU A 23 -0.82 9.55 -7.61
N ARG A 24 -1.58 9.92 -6.58
CA ARG A 24 -2.73 10.81 -6.72
C ARG A 24 -2.34 12.17 -7.27
N TYR A 25 -1.23 12.73 -6.81
CA TYR A 25 -0.70 13.99 -7.34
C TYR A 25 -0.24 13.85 -8.80
N ALA A 26 0.54 12.82 -9.11
CA ALA A 26 1.12 12.61 -10.44
C ALA A 26 0.08 12.29 -11.54
N THR A 27 -1.08 11.76 -11.16
CA THR A 27 -2.16 11.38 -12.09
C THR A 27 -3.32 12.37 -12.11
N ALA A 28 -3.29 13.44 -11.32
CA ALA A 28 -4.36 14.42 -11.30
C ALA A 28 -4.35 15.29 -12.57
N GLU A 29 -5.52 15.45 -13.19
CA GLU A 29 -5.70 16.35 -14.35
C GLU A 29 -5.34 17.79 -14.01
N THR A 30 -5.68 18.22 -12.79
CA THR A 30 -5.22 19.49 -12.20
C THR A 30 -4.65 19.18 -10.82
N PRO A 31 -3.31 19.05 -10.70
CA PRO A 31 -2.70 18.84 -9.40
C PRO A 31 -3.01 20.04 -8.49
N PRO A 32 -3.43 19.83 -7.24
CA PRO A 32 -3.59 20.94 -6.30
C PRO A 32 -2.27 21.71 -6.20
N THR A 33 -2.33 23.02 -6.40
CA THR A 33 -1.17 23.93 -6.30
C THR A 33 -1.16 24.73 -5.01
N THR A 34 -2.24 24.66 -4.23
CA THR A 34 -2.42 25.36 -2.96
C THR A 34 -2.74 24.37 -1.84
N ALA A 35 -2.20 24.65 -0.65
CA ALA A 35 -2.51 23.89 0.55
C ALA A 35 -3.97 24.12 1.01
N PRO A 36 -4.63 23.15 1.65
CA PRO A 36 -4.10 21.85 2.07
C PRO A 36 -4.20 20.77 0.97
N PHE A 37 -3.11 20.02 0.78
CA PHE A 37 -3.13 18.80 -0.01
C PHE A 37 -3.89 17.72 0.76
N VAL A 38 -4.94 17.15 0.16
CA VAL A 38 -5.72 16.08 0.80
C VAL A 38 -4.81 14.88 1.04
N HIS A 39 -4.52 14.59 2.31
CA HIS A 39 -3.81 13.38 2.69
C HIS A 39 -4.70 12.15 2.46
N PRO A 40 -4.19 11.07 1.86
CA PRO A 40 -4.93 9.82 1.74
C PRO A 40 -5.35 9.34 3.13
N ASP A 41 -6.61 8.94 3.24
CA ASP A 41 -7.11 8.31 4.46
C ASP A 41 -6.62 6.86 4.50
N GLY A 42 -5.98 6.49 5.60
CA GLY A 42 -5.48 5.14 5.86
C GLY A 42 -6.55 4.05 5.72
N GLU A 43 -7.83 4.39 5.94
CA GLU A 43 -8.97 3.48 5.71
C GLU A 43 -9.11 3.04 4.24
N ASN A 44 -8.57 3.83 3.32
CA ASN A 44 -8.87 3.73 1.90
C ASN A 44 -7.69 3.28 1.04
N VAL A 45 -6.53 2.99 1.63
CA VAL A 45 -5.29 2.60 0.94
C VAL A 45 -5.54 1.53 -0.15
N ALA A 46 -6.19 0.41 0.19
CA ALA A 46 -6.48 -0.66 -0.77
C ALA A 46 -7.43 -0.23 -1.90
N ARG A 47 -8.40 0.63 -1.58
CA ARG A 47 -9.33 1.19 -2.58
C ARG A 47 -8.60 2.16 -3.51
N ASP A 48 -7.77 3.01 -2.94
CA ASP A 48 -7.02 4.02 -3.67
C ASP A 48 -5.98 3.36 -4.59
N MET A 49 -5.31 2.29 -4.15
CA MET A 49 -4.46 1.46 -5.01
C MET A 49 -5.20 0.91 -6.23
N ARG A 50 -6.40 0.35 -6.04
CA ARG A 50 -7.24 -0.15 -7.15
C ARG A 50 -7.66 0.96 -8.12
N ARG A 51 -7.99 2.14 -7.58
CA ARG A 51 -8.30 3.32 -8.41
C ARG A 51 -7.07 3.78 -9.19
N MET A 52 -5.91 3.87 -8.55
CA MET A 52 -4.66 4.27 -9.20
C MET A 52 -4.26 3.32 -10.32
N ALA A 53 -4.33 2.01 -10.11
CA ALA A 53 -4.02 1.06 -11.17
C ALA A 53 -4.95 1.22 -12.39
N LYS A 54 -6.26 1.43 -12.16
CA LYS A 54 -7.20 1.71 -13.26
C LYS A 54 -6.88 3.01 -13.98
N ASN A 55 -6.60 4.08 -13.25
CA ASN A 55 -6.23 5.38 -13.82
C ASN A 55 -4.92 5.30 -14.61
N LEU A 56 -3.99 4.45 -14.20
CA LEU A 56 -2.71 4.20 -14.86
C LEU A 56 -2.79 3.12 -15.96
N ASN A 57 -3.99 2.60 -16.24
CA ASN A 57 -4.22 1.51 -17.18
C ASN A 57 -3.43 0.22 -16.88
N LEU A 58 -3.22 -0.13 -15.61
CA LEU A 58 -2.47 -1.31 -15.19
C LEU A 58 -3.37 -2.40 -14.61
N VAL A 59 -3.05 -3.65 -14.95
CA VAL A 59 -3.69 -4.86 -14.39
C VAL A 59 -3.13 -5.11 -13.00
N LEU A 60 -4.04 -5.30 -12.03
CA LEU A 60 -3.70 -5.73 -10.67
C LEU A 60 -3.84 -7.24 -10.52
N PRO A 61 -3.13 -7.87 -9.56
CA PRO A 61 -3.45 -9.24 -9.17
C PRO A 61 -4.84 -9.28 -8.54
N ASN A 62 -5.43 -10.47 -8.49
CA ASN A 62 -6.80 -10.65 -8.00
C ASN A 62 -7.02 -10.02 -6.61
N ASP A 63 -8.15 -9.34 -6.44
CA ASP A 63 -8.38 -8.20 -5.52
C ASP A 63 -8.23 -8.49 -4.00
N THR A 64 -8.18 -9.76 -3.60
CA THR A 64 -8.29 -10.16 -2.19
C THR A 64 -6.99 -10.01 -1.40
N MET A 65 -5.84 -10.36 -2.00
CA MET A 65 -4.59 -10.47 -1.23
C MET A 65 -4.11 -9.12 -0.68
N TRP A 66 -4.17 -8.05 -1.47
CA TRP A 66 -3.66 -6.74 -1.06
C TRP A 66 -4.57 -6.07 -0.04
N THR A 67 -5.88 -6.27 -0.23
CA THR A 67 -6.90 -5.72 0.65
C THR A 67 -6.72 -6.24 2.08
N ASP A 68 -6.45 -7.54 2.22
CA ASP A 68 -6.29 -8.15 3.54
C ASP A 68 -4.99 -7.75 4.21
N GLU A 69 -3.88 -7.61 3.46
CA GLU A 69 -2.62 -7.10 4.02
C GLU A 69 -2.75 -5.65 4.49
N VAL A 70 -3.41 -4.80 3.70
CA VAL A 70 -3.64 -3.40 4.08
C VAL A 70 -4.51 -3.31 5.34
N LYS A 71 -5.56 -4.15 5.46
CA LYS A 71 -6.40 -4.18 6.67
C LYS A 71 -5.62 -4.60 7.91
N ARG A 72 -4.82 -5.67 7.81
CA ARG A 72 -3.97 -6.15 8.92
C ARG A 72 -2.95 -5.09 9.34
N ALA A 73 -2.27 -4.49 8.36
CA ALA A 73 -1.29 -3.45 8.59
C ALA A 73 -1.89 -2.21 9.25
N LYS A 74 -3.08 -1.79 8.78
CA LYS A 74 -3.81 -0.69 9.39
C LYS A 74 -4.14 -0.96 10.85
N ALA A 75 -4.71 -2.13 11.16
CA ALA A 75 -5.09 -2.46 12.53
C ALA A 75 -3.89 -2.36 13.49
N MET A 76 -2.75 -2.96 13.10
CA MET A 76 -1.52 -2.88 13.90
C MET A 76 -0.96 -1.45 13.96
N ARG A 77 -1.01 -0.69 12.86
CA ARG A 77 -0.58 0.70 12.87
C ARG A 77 -1.47 1.57 13.75
N ASP A 78 -2.78 1.34 13.79
CA ASP A 78 -3.69 2.06 14.68
C ASP A 78 -3.39 1.71 16.14
N ASP A 79 -3.12 0.43 16.45
CA ASP A 79 -2.65 0.03 17.78
C ASP A 79 -1.39 0.79 18.21
N LEU A 80 -0.40 0.88 17.32
CA LEU A 80 0.87 1.56 17.57
C LEU A 80 0.76 3.09 17.56
N GLY A 81 -0.09 3.65 16.69
CA GLY A 81 -0.30 5.09 16.53
C GLY A 81 -1.06 5.72 17.69
N HIS A 82 -1.88 4.93 18.38
CA HIS A 82 -2.60 5.34 19.60
C HIS A 82 -1.93 4.84 20.89
N MET A 83 -0.72 4.27 20.78
CA MET A 83 0.04 3.78 21.93
C MET A 83 0.50 4.92 22.84
N LEU A 84 0.32 4.73 24.14
CA LEU A 84 0.86 5.58 25.20
C LEU A 84 2.25 5.10 25.65
N HIS A 85 2.40 3.80 25.93
CA HIS A 85 3.68 3.16 26.26
C HIS A 85 3.61 1.63 26.19
N PHE A 86 4.78 0.99 26.16
CA PHE A 86 4.94 -0.45 26.38
C PHE A 86 4.77 -0.79 27.87
N LYS A 87 3.85 -1.70 28.19
CA LYS A 87 3.70 -2.24 29.55
C LYS A 87 4.71 -3.33 29.85
N SER A 88 4.86 -4.28 28.92
CA SER A 88 5.84 -5.34 29.04
C SER A 88 6.26 -5.83 27.65
N MET A 89 7.45 -6.42 27.61
CA MET A 89 7.91 -7.22 26.47
C MET A 89 8.55 -8.48 27.02
N GLU A 90 7.99 -9.62 26.66
CA GLU A 90 8.31 -10.91 27.24
C GLU A 90 8.71 -11.91 26.14
N GLY A 91 9.42 -12.97 26.53
CA GLY A 91 9.90 -14.00 25.62
C GLY A 91 11.22 -13.66 24.92
N VAL A 92 11.63 -14.53 24.01
CA VAL A 92 12.87 -14.43 23.21
C VAL A 92 12.55 -14.61 21.74
N THR A 93 13.28 -13.90 20.87
CA THR A 93 13.10 -13.99 19.42
C THR A 93 13.23 -15.45 18.94
N PRO A 94 12.32 -15.94 18.08
CA PRO A 94 11.25 -15.23 17.36
C PRO A 94 9.87 -15.24 18.04
N ASN A 95 9.78 -15.59 19.32
CA ASN A 95 8.54 -15.77 20.08
C ASN A 95 8.40 -14.73 21.20
N GLN A 96 8.67 -13.45 20.88
CA GLN A 96 8.42 -12.36 21.81
C GLN A 96 6.96 -11.90 21.76
N THR A 97 6.48 -11.34 22.87
CA THR A 97 5.15 -10.75 22.99
C THR A 97 5.27 -9.37 23.65
N ALA A 98 4.62 -8.37 23.06
CA ALA A 98 4.59 -7.00 23.54
C ALA A 98 3.19 -6.69 24.03
N THR A 99 3.09 -6.22 25.27
CA THR A 99 1.85 -5.68 25.80
C THR A 99 1.95 -4.17 25.77
N ILE A 100 1.06 -3.51 25.03
CA ILE A 100 1.02 -2.05 24.92
C ILE A 100 -0.23 -1.49 25.60
N LEU A 101 -0.11 -0.27 26.11
CA LEU A 101 -1.25 0.53 26.53
C LEU A 101 -1.52 1.57 25.45
N ARG A 102 -2.77 1.65 24.97
CA ARG A 102 -3.21 2.63 23.96
C ARG A 102 -4.51 3.32 24.37
N VAL A 103 -4.84 4.42 23.69
CA VAL A 103 -6.15 5.08 23.79
C VAL A 103 -7.14 4.41 22.83
N ALA A 104 -8.41 4.33 23.21
CA ALA A 104 -9.49 3.95 22.28
C ALA A 104 -9.60 5.01 21.17
N TYR A 105 -9.77 4.59 19.91
CA TYR A 105 -9.78 5.53 18.77
C TYR A 105 -11.05 5.35 17.95
N LYS A 106 -11.76 6.45 17.68
CA LYS A 106 -13.08 6.51 17.03
C LYS A 106 -14.14 5.68 17.74
N GLU A 107 -14.05 5.59 19.07
CA GLU A 107 -15.02 4.86 19.88
C GLU A 107 -15.80 5.83 20.78
N PRO A 108 -17.06 5.53 21.14
CA PRO A 108 -17.93 6.43 21.89
C PRO A 108 -17.34 6.93 23.23
N ASP A 109 -16.36 6.22 23.76
CA ASP A 109 -15.65 6.41 25.03
C ASP A 109 -14.20 6.94 24.86
N GLU A 110 -13.76 7.27 23.63
CA GLU A 110 -12.41 7.79 23.34
C GLU A 110 -12.04 9.01 24.20
N MET A 111 -13.02 9.90 24.41
CA MET A 111 -12.94 11.10 25.24
C MET A 111 -14.23 11.20 26.07
N SER A 112 -14.15 10.78 27.32
CA SER A 112 -15.19 11.01 28.33
C SER A 112 -14.80 12.19 29.22
N THR A 113 -15.77 12.77 29.92
CA THR A 113 -15.51 13.80 30.95
C THR A 113 -15.80 13.24 32.33
N ASP A 114 -14.85 13.42 33.25
CA ASP A 114 -14.98 13.03 34.66
C ASP A 114 -14.67 14.26 35.52
N GLY A 115 -15.70 14.81 36.19
CA GLY A 115 -15.56 16.03 36.99
C GLY A 115 -15.07 17.26 36.22
N GLY A 116 -15.32 17.34 34.91
CA GLY A 116 -14.86 18.43 34.04
C GLY A 116 -13.47 18.22 33.43
N TRP A 117 -12.79 17.12 33.76
CA TRP A 117 -11.51 16.74 33.16
C TRP A 117 -11.71 15.71 32.03
N ALA A 118 -10.94 15.85 30.97
CA ALA A 118 -10.91 14.86 29.90
C ALA A 118 -10.30 13.54 30.42
N ARG A 119 -11.01 12.43 30.20
CA ARG A 119 -10.60 11.09 30.54
C ARG A 119 -10.60 10.23 29.29
N HIS A 120 -9.45 9.59 29.04
CA HIS A 120 -9.28 8.62 27.97
C HIS A 120 -9.46 7.19 28.49
N GLU A 121 -10.31 6.42 27.83
CA GLU A 121 -10.37 4.97 27.93
C GLU A 121 -8.99 4.39 27.54
N ARG A 122 -8.35 3.65 28.47
CA ARG A 122 -7.04 3.02 28.24
C ARG A 122 -7.22 1.55 27.97
N ARG A 123 -6.78 1.09 26.80
CA ARG A 123 -6.87 -0.32 26.40
C ARG A 123 -5.51 -0.98 26.37
N THR A 124 -5.49 -2.24 26.79
CA THR A 124 -4.30 -3.07 26.73
C THR A 124 -4.40 -3.95 25.51
N VAL A 125 -3.40 -3.88 24.63
CA VAL A 125 -3.32 -4.71 23.42
C VAL A 125 -2.06 -5.55 23.50
N THR A 126 -2.17 -6.79 23.05
CA THR A 126 -1.05 -7.73 22.98
C THR A 126 -0.69 -7.93 21.51
N ILE A 127 0.57 -7.76 21.16
CA ILE A 127 1.11 -7.97 19.82
C ILE A 127 2.22 -9.00 19.91
N THR A 128 2.13 -10.07 19.13
CA THR A 128 3.20 -11.07 19.03
C THR A 128 4.23 -10.69 17.99
N GLU A 129 5.47 -11.14 18.16
CA GLU A 129 6.53 -10.92 17.18
C GLU A 129 6.19 -11.54 15.83
N GLN A 130 5.52 -12.69 15.83
CA GLN A 130 5.09 -13.38 14.61
C GLN A 130 4.06 -12.57 13.83
N GLU A 131 3.06 -11.98 14.51
CA GLU A 131 2.08 -11.08 13.87
C GLU A 131 2.77 -9.87 13.27
N ALA A 132 3.69 -9.23 13.99
CA ALA A 132 4.40 -8.06 13.49
C ALA A 132 5.29 -8.41 12.28
N ARG A 133 5.91 -9.60 12.27
CA ARG A 133 6.67 -10.10 11.12
C ARG A 133 5.77 -10.35 9.91
N ALA A 134 4.61 -10.97 10.13
CA ALA A 134 3.64 -11.23 9.07
C ALA A 134 3.11 -9.92 8.46
N VAL A 135 2.74 -8.96 9.32
CA VAL A 135 2.28 -7.62 8.89
C VAL A 135 3.38 -6.90 8.12
N LEU A 136 4.63 -6.90 8.61
CA LEU A 136 5.73 -6.25 7.90
C LEU A 136 5.99 -6.89 6.53
N ALA A 137 5.91 -8.22 6.41
CA ALA A 137 6.04 -8.92 5.14
C ALA A 137 4.90 -8.55 4.17
N GLY A 138 3.66 -8.48 4.67
CA GLY A 138 2.51 -7.98 3.90
C GLY A 138 2.70 -6.54 3.41
N LEU A 139 3.18 -5.66 4.28
CA LEU A 139 3.52 -4.28 3.95
C LEU A 139 4.65 -4.17 2.92
N GLN A 140 5.67 -5.02 2.99
CA GLN A 140 6.72 -5.06 1.97
C GLN A 140 6.13 -5.41 0.61
N TYR A 141 5.20 -6.37 0.56
CA TYR A 141 4.50 -6.74 -0.67
C TYR A 141 3.63 -5.58 -1.20
N VAL A 142 2.85 -4.92 -0.34
CA VAL A 142 2.05 -3.73 -0.70
C VAL A 142 2.92 -2.60 -1.24
N ASN A 143 4.03 -2.27 -0.56
CA ASN A 143 4.94 -1.20 -0.97
C ASN A 143 5.65 -1.54 -2.29
N ARG A 144 6.07 -2.80 -2.50
CA ARG A 144 6.57 -3.23 -3.82
C ARG A 144 5.49 -3.10 -4.89
N GLY A 145 4.24 -3.36 -4.54
CA GLY A 145 3.09 -3.20 -5.44
C GLY A 145 2.90 -1.75 -5.87
N LEU A 146 2.87 -0.83 -4.91
CA LEU A 146 2.82 0.62 -5.14
C LEU A 146 4.00 1.12 -5.98
N PHE A 147 5.20 0.65 -5.66
CA PHE A 147 6.40 0.97 -6.42
C PHE A 147 6.29 0.50 -7.88
N ALA A 148 5.81 -0.72 -8.12
CA ALA A 148 5.57 -1.22 -9.47
C ALA A 148 4.50 -0.38 -10.21
N LEU A 149 3.40 -0.02 -9.55
CA LEU A 149 2.38 0.87 -10.14
C LEU A 149 2.99 2.20 -10.57
N ARG A 150 3.83 2.81 -9.73
CA ARG A 150 4.56 4.02 -10.06
C ARG A 150 5.47 3.83 -11.28
N LYS A 151 6.30 2.78 -11.27
CA LYS A 151 7.26 2.53 -12.36
C LYS A 151 6.54 2.28 -13.69
N PHE A 152 5.60 1.35 -13.74
CA PHE A 152 4.91 1.00 -14.98
C PHE A 152 3.87 2.03 -15.43
N GLY A 153 3.24 2.71 -14.47
CA GLY A 153 2.15 3.65 -14.74
C GLY A 153 2.63 5.07 -15.03
N VAL A 154 3.79 5.47 -14.52
CA VAL A 154 4.34 6.81 -14.72
C VAL A 154 5.61 6.76 -15.57
N GLU A 155 6.66 6.10 -15.09
CA GLU A 155 7.99 6.15 -15.74
C GLU A 155 8.06 5.36 -17.04
N PHE A 156 7.42 4.19 -17.11
CA PHE A 156 7.39 3.33 -18.31
C PHE A 156 6.07 3.46 -19.09
N SER A 157 5.24 4.44 -18.76
CA SER A 157 3.92 4.66 -19.37
C SER A 157 3.98 4.87 -20.88
N THR A 158 5.08 5.45 -21.37
CA THR A 158 5.33 5.75 -22.78
C THR A 158 5.75 4.53 -23.60
N TRP A 159 6.12 3.42 -22.96
CA TRP A 159 6.57 2.22 -23.68
C TRP A 159 5.45 1.65 -24.55
N PRO A 160 5.75 1.22 -25.79
CA PRO A 160 4.74 0.64 -26.66
C PRO A 160 4.29 -0.75 -26.15
N ASP A 161 3.14 -1.22 -26.61
CA ASP A 161 2.50 -2.45 -26.13
C ASP A 161 3.32 -3.72 -26.39
N ASP A 162 4.13 -3.72 -27.45
CA ASP A 162 5.03 -4.81 -27.83
C ASP A 162 6.36 -4.83 -27.05
N ARG A 163 6.65 -3.77 -26.28
CA ARG A 163 7.87 -3.68 -25.48
C ARG A 163 7.89 -4.77 -24.41
N SER A 164 8.90 -5.64 -24.45
CA SER A 164 9.14 -6.63 -23.40
C SER A 164 9.52 -5.96 -22.07
N VAL A 165 9.02 -6.52 -20.96
CA VAL A 165 9.35 -6.08 -19.59
C VAL A 165 10.45 -6.93 -18.93
N LYS A 166 11.15 -7.77 -19.69
CA LYS A 166 12.15 -8.73 -19.17
C LYS A 166 13.17 -8.08 -18.23
N ASP A 167 13.75 -6.95 -18.62
CA ASP A 167 14.84 -6.30 -17.87
C ASP A 167 14.35 -5.61 -16.59
N VAL A 168 13.04 -5.34 -16.50
CA VAL A 168 12.39 -4.68 -15.36
C VAL A 168 11.45 -5.61 -14.60
N LEU A 169 11.45 -6.91 -14.93
CA LEU A 169 10.53 -7.88 -14.36
C LEU A 169 10.66 -8.01 -12.84
N ALA A 170 11.87 -7.82 -12.30
CA ALA A 170 12.13 -7.86 -10.86
C ALA A 170 11.33 -6.81 -10.05
N ILE A 171 10.85 -5.76 -10.72
CA ILE A 171 10.02 -4.71 -10.12
C ILE A 171 8.60 -5.23 -9.85
N LEU A 172 8.06 -6.12 -10.68
CA LEU A 172 6.71 -6.67 -10.51
C LEU A 172 6.70 -7.71 -9.38
N PRO A 173 6.01 -7.46 -8.24
CA PRO A 173 5.93 -8.45 -7.18
C PRO A 173 4.79 -9.46 -7.40
N TRP A 174 3.96 -9.30 -8.44
CA TRP A 174 2.85 -10.21 -8.73
C TRP A 174 2.90 -10.76 -10.15
N TRP A 175 2.14 -11.82 -10.36
CA TRP A 175 1.90 -12.43 -11.66
C TRP A 175 0.40 -12.68 -11.83
N VAL A 176 -0.10 -12.57 -13.06
CA VAL A 176 -1.50 -12.87 -13.40
C VAL A 176 -1.50 -14.00 -14.42
N ASP A 177 -2.36 -15.00 -14.26
CA ASP A 177 -2.37 -16.19 -15.13
C ASP A 177 -2.55 -15.85 -16.62
N ALA A 178 -3.27 -14.77 -16.91
CA ALA A 178 -3.43 -14.24 -18.28
C ALA A 178 -2.11 -13.80 -18.94
N TRP A 179 -1.02 -13.64 -18.18
CA TRP A 179 0.31 -13.30 -18.68
C TRP A 179 1.08 -14.52 -19.19
N GLY A 180 0.56 -15.73 -18.96
CA GLY A 180 1.19 -16.99 -19.35
C GLY A 180 2.03 -17.59 -18.20
N SER A 181 2.97 -18.45 -18.58
CA SER A 181 3.82 -19.18 -17.65
C SER A 181 4.74 -18.23 -16.86
N GLN A 182 5.10 -18.62 -15.63
CA GLN A 182 5.96 -17.82 -14.75
C GLN A 182 7.43 -18.09 -14.99
N LEU A 183 8.27 -17.18 -14.46
CA LEU A 183 9.72 -17.35 -14.53
C LEU A 183 10.11 -18.71 -13.92
N ARG A 184 10.82 -19.54 -14.71
CA ARG A 184 11.27 -20.92 -14.43
C ARG A 184 10.32 -22.04 -14.87
N ASP A 185 9.14 -21.71 -15.37
CA ASP A 185 8.27 -22.68 -16.02
C ASP A 185 8.80 -23.01 -17.44
N GLU A 186 8.50 -24.22 -17.92
CA GLU A 186 8.82 -24.62 -19.29
C GLU A 186 8.06 -23.75 -20.31
N GLY A 187 8.74 -23.30 -21.36
CA GLY A 187 8.14 -22.41 -22.36
C GLY A 187 7.93 -20.97 -21.90
N TRP A 188 8.58 -20.55 -20.81
CA TRP A 188 8.50 -19.17 -20.32
C TRP A 188 8.93 -18.11 -21.34
N THR A 189 8.08 -17.10 -21.51
CA THR A 189 8.39 -15.87 -22.24
C THR A 189 8.11 -14.66 -21.36
N ALA A 190 9.01 -13.66 -21.39
CA ALA A 190 8.79 -12.42 -20.66
C ALA A 190 7.54 -11.70 -21.18
N PRO A 191 6.72 -11.12 -20.29
CA PRO A 191 5.55 -10.41 -20.74
C PRO A 191 5.94 -9.13 -21.47
N THR A 192 5.00 -8.58 -22.23
CA THR A 192 5.10 -7.24 -22.81
C THR A 192 4.21 -6.26 -22.04
N MET A 193 4.43 -4.96 -22.27
CA MET A 193 3.58 -3.91 -21.69
C MET A 193 2.10 -4.11 -21.99
N ARG A 194 1.74 -4.74 -23.12
CA ARG A 194 0.35 -5.06 -23.45
C ARG A 194 -0.32 -5.90 -22.37
N GLN A 195 0.37 -6.90 -21.84
CA GLN A 195 -0.17 -7.82 -20.84
C GLN A 195 -0.33 -7.14 -19.48
N LEU A 196 0.53 -6.18 -19.16
CA LEU A 196 0.43 -5.37 -17.95
C LEU A 196 -0.73 -4.36 -18.01
N ARG A 197 -1.28 -4.08 -19.21
CA ARG A 197 -2.30 -3.06 -19.41
C ARG A 197 -3.72 -3.60 -19.49
N ILE A 198 -4.67 -2.86 -18.91
CA ILE A 198 -6.10 -3.20 -18.99
C ILE A 198 -6.58 -3.09 -20.45
N ARG A 199 -6.20 -2.02 -21.14
CA ARG A 199 -6.49 -1.80 -22.56
C ARG A 199 -5.23 -1.39 -23.34
N PRO A 200 -5.19 -1.55 -24.67
CA PRO A 200 -4.05 -1.12 -25.49
C PRO A 200 -3.67 0.34 -25.25
N LYS A 201 -2.39 0.68 -25.40
CA LYS A 201 -1.89 2.04 -25.16
C LYS A 201 -2.61 3.09 -26.01
N ALA A 202 -2.77 2.82 -27.30
CA ALA A 202 -3.43 3.75 -28.21
C ALA A 202 -4.89 4.06 -27.80
N GLU A 203 -5.63 3.03 -27.36
CA GLU A 203 -7.01 3.21 -26.87
C GLU A 203 -7.05 3.98 -25.55
N PHE A 204 -6.07 3.73 -24.67
CA PHE A 204 -5.97 4.46 -23.41
C PHE A 204 -5.64 5.93 -23.63
N ASP A 205 -4.60 6.23 -24.42
CA ASP A 205 -4.19 7.60 -24.72
C ASP A 205 -5.33 8.38 -25.41
N ALA A 206 -6.09 7.74 -26.31
CA ALA A 206 -7.27 8.35 -26.93
C ALA A 206 -8.42 8.63 -25.95
N SER A 207 -8.50 7.87 -24.84
CA SER A 207 -9.52 8.06 -23.81
C SER A 207 -9.19 9.18 -22.81
N LEU A 208 -7.95 9.66 -22.79
CA LEU A 208 -7.54 10.76 -21.92
C LEU A 208 -8.14 12.10 -22.38
N PRO A 209 -8.33 13.07 -21.45
CA PRO A 209 -8.66 14.44 -21.80
C PRO A 209 -7.67 15.02 -22.83
N PRO A 210 -8.11 15.85 -23.79
CA PRO A 210 -7.26 16.37 -24.87
C PRO A 210 -5.91 16.95 -24.39
N GLU A 211 -5.92 17.68 -23.28
CA GLU A 211 -4.77 18.32 -22.63
C GLU A 211 -3.77 17.33 -22.01
N MET A 212 -4.16 16.07 -21.80
CA MET A 212 -3.31 15.00 -21.26
C MET A 212 -2.88 13.99 -22.33
N ARG A 213 -3.36 14.13 -23.58
CA ARG A 213 -2.96 13.23 -24.65
C ARG A 213 -1.51 13.49 -25.02
N PRO A 214 -0.69 12.44 -25.22
CA PRO A 214 0.65 12.64 -25.75
C PRO A 214 0.57 13.30 -27.12
N GLU A 215 1.34 14.37 -27.32
CA GLU A 215 1.52 14.99 -28.65
C GLU A 215 2.28 13.98 -29.53
N PHE A 216 1.64 13.55 -30.62
CA PHE A 216 2.21 12.62 -31.60
C PHE A 216 3.05 13.35 -32.64
#